data_AF-A0A7R8X2S9-F1
#
_entry.id   AF-A0A7R8X2S9-F1
#
_cell.length_a   1.000
_cell.length_b   1.000
_cell.length_c   1.000
_cell.angle_alpha   90.00
_cell.angle_beta   90.00
_cell.angle_gamma   90.00
#
_symmetry.space_group_name_H-M   'P 1'
#
loop_
_entity.id
_entity.type
_entity.pdbx_description
1 polymer ?
#
loop_
_entity_poly.entity_id
_entity_poly.type
_entity_poly.pdbx_seq_one_letter_code
_entity_poly.pdbx_strand_id
1 'polypeptide(L)'
;RHDSYVVKVKPGEYYVSARDEPISTTLGSCIAVCVRDVRRGFGGMNHFMLPVSVSGSDQGNSVSGSARYGNFAMEHLINTLLSHGSYRSDLEFKVFGAGAVLRNDT
;
A
#
# COMPACT_ATOMS: atom_id res chain seq x y z
N ARG A 1 18.36 1.37 -21.53
CA ARG A 1 18.70 1.20 -20.09
C ARG A 1 17.85 0.04 -19.59
N HIS A 2 18.41 -1.16 -19.46
CA HIS A 2 17.64 -2.41 -19.20
C HIS A 2 18.12 -3.13 -17.93
N ASP A 3 18.42 -2.38 -16.87
CA ASP A 3 18.78 -2.96 -15.57
C ASP A 3 18.23 -2.07 -14.43
N SER A 4 16.90 -2.01 -14.33
CA SER A 4 16.21 -1.32 -13.23
C SER A 4 15.64 -2.36 -12.28
N TYR A 5 16.12 -2.38 -11.04
CA TYR A 5 15.56 -3.21 -9.98
C TYR A 5 14.13 -2.75 -9.66
N VAL A 6 13.19 -3.71 -9.60
CA VAL A 6 11.78 -3.44 -9.27
C VAL A 6 11.49 -3.99 -7.88
N VAL A 7 10.95 -3.16 -7.00
CA VAL A 7 10.45 -3.61 -5.69
C VAL A 7 9.08 -4.23 -5.87
N LYS A 8 8.93 -5.49 -5.49
CA LYS A 8 7.65 -6.22 -5.55
C LYS A 8 6.97 -6.19 -4.18
N VAL A 9 5.81 -5.55 -4.07
CA VAL A 9 5.00 -5.52 -2.85
C VAL A 9 4.00 -6.68 -2.89
N LYS A 10 4.03 -7.55 -1.88
CA LYS A 10 3.14 -8.72 -1.78
C LYS A 10 1.86 -8.38 -0.99
N PRO A 11 0.81 -9.22 -1.07
CA PRO A 11 -0.38 -9.03 -0.24
C PRO A 11 -0.04 -8.95 1.25
N GLY A 12 -0.59 -7.95 1.94
CA GLY A 12 -0.30 -7.67 3.35
C GLY A 12 1.01 -6.91 3.60
N GLU A 13 1.67 -6.40 2.56
CA GLU A 13 2.88 -5.59 2.68
C GLU A 13 2.63 -4.13 2.27
N TYR A 14 3.54 -3.26 2.70
CA TYR A 14 3.68 -1.90 2.19
C TYR A 14 5.15 -1.55 2.03
N TYR A 15 5.43 -0.60 1.15
CA TYR A 15 6.78 -0.12 0.88
C TYR A 15 6.77 1.38 0.62
N VAL A 16 7.75 2.09 1.18
CA VAL A 16 7.96 3.53 0.99
C VAL A 16 9.41 3.76 0.63
N SER A 17 9.67 4.62 -0.34
CA SER A 17 11.01 5.00 -0.75
C SER A 17 11.10 6.48 -1.13
N ALA A 18 12.33 6.99 -1.00
CA ALA A 18 12.75 8.31 -1.49
C ALA A 18 13.49 8.22 -2.84
N ARG A 19 13.72 7.00 -3.33
CA ARG A 19 14.52 6.74 -4.53
C ARG A 19 13.60 6.69 -5.74
N ASP A 20 14.15 7.05 -6.90
CA ASP A 20 13.50 6.85 -8.19
C ASP A 20 13.61 5.37 -8.56
N GLU A 21 12.75 4.55 -7.95
CA GLU A 21 12.69 3.10 -8.18
C GLU A 21 11.26 2.63 -8.46
N PRO A 22 11.09 1.71 -9.43
CA PRO A 22 9.78 1.17 -9.75
C PRO A 22 9.28 0.23 -8.64
N ILE A 23 8.06 0.49 -8.17
CA ILE A 23 7.31 -0.38 -7.26
C ILE A 23 6.21 -1.09 -8.04
N SER A 24 6.08 -2.41 -7.87
CA SER A 24 5.06 -3.20 -8.56
C SER A 24 4.32 -4.16 -7.64
N THR A 25 3.08 -4.45 -8.01
CA THR A 25 2.26 -5.49 -7.40
C THR A 25 1.37 -6.13 -8.48
N THR A 26 0.71 -7.23 -8.16
CA THR A 26 -0.28 -7.87 -9.03
C THR A 26 -1.61 -7.91 -8.27
N LEU A 27 -2.69 -7.46 -8.91
CA LEU A 27 -3.99 -7.30 -8.25
C LEU A 27 -5.06 -8.16 -8.92
N GLY A 28 -5.92 -8.74 -8.08
CA GLY A 28 -7.23 -9.27 -8.43
C GLY A 28 -8.30 -8.51 -7.65
N SER A 29 -8.94 -9.20 -6.69
CA SER A 29 -9.90 -8.58 -5.77
C SER A 29 -9.27 -7.68 -4.71
N CYS A 30 -7.98 -7.86 -4.43
CA CYS A 30 -7.22 -7.03 -3.48
C CYS A 30 -7.09 -5.58 -3.99
N ILE A 31 -6.70 -4.68 -3.09
CA ILE A 31 -6.52 -3.25 -3.40
C ILE A 31 -5.08 -2.84 -3.09
N ALA A 32 -4.50 -2.04 -3.99
CA ALA A 32 -3.27 -1.32 -3.72
C ALA A 32 -3.49 0.18 -3.84
N VAL A 33 -2.95 0.92 -2.87
CA VAL A 33 -2.92 2.37 -2.88
C VAL A 33 -1.48 2.82 -3.05
N CYS A 34 -1.24 3.59 -4.11
CA CYS A 34 0.00 4.31 -4.32
C CYS A 34 -0.15 5.72 -3.74
N VAL A 35 0.88 6.19 -3.07
CA VAL A 35 0.97 7.57 -2.56
C VAL A 35 2.25 8.21 -3.05
N ARG A 36 2.20 9.51 -3.36
CA ARG A 36 3.39 10.33 -3.58
C ARG A 36 3.23 11.69 -2.91
N ASP A 37 4.33 12.20 -2.38
CA ASP A 37 4.50 13.59 -2.02
C ASP A 37 4.96 14.36 -3.25
N VAL A 38 4.13 15.27 -3.75
CA VAL A 38 4.38 16.01 -5.01
C VAL A 38 5.49 17.06 -4.89
N ARG A 39 5.90 17.41 -3.67
CA ARG A 39 6.92 18.43 -3.40
C ARG A 39 8.28 17.80 -3.13
N ARG A 40 8.30 16.67 -2.43
CA ARG A 40 9.53 16.04 -1.90
C ARG A 40 9.99 14.80 -2.67
N GLY A 41 9.15 14.25 -3.54
CA GLY A 41 9.52 13.06 -4.33
C GLY A 41 9.57 11.76 -3.52
N PHE A 42 9.02 11.74 -2.31
CA PHE A 42 8.79 10.51 -1.54
C PHE A 42 7.52 9.84 -2.00
N GLY A 43 7.49 8.51 -2.00
CA GLY A 43 6.30 7.77 -2.38
C GLY A 43 6.33 6.34 -1.91
N GLY A 44 5.21 5.66 -2.10
CA GLY A 44 5.07 4.29 -1.67
C GLY A 44 3.81 3.63 -2.19
N MET A 45 3.67 2.36 -1.82
CA MET A 45 2.54 1.53 -2.19
C MET A 45 2.20 0.59 -1.03
N ASN A 46 0.92 0.36 -0.78
CA ASN A 46 0.45 -0.76 0.04
C ASN A 46 -0.28 -1.81 -0.82
N HIS A 47 -0.52 -2.98 -0.25
CA HIS A 47 -1.35 -4.03 -0.85
C HIS A 47 -2.16 -4.71 0.25
N PHE A 48 -3.44 -4.34 0.40
CA PHE A 48 -4.32 -4.92 1.41
C PHE A 48 -5.42 -5.80 0.78
N MET A 49 -5.88 -6.78 1.55
CA MET A 49 -6.83 -7.81 1.11
C MET A 49 -8.23 -7.60 1.68
N LEU A 50 -8.33 -6.96 2.85
CA LEU A 50 -9.56 -6.80 3.63
C LEU A 50 -9.83 -5.32 3.90
N PRO A 51 -11.10 -4.88 3.99
CA PRO A 51 -11.43 -3.45 4.08
C PRO A 51 -11.09 -2.84 5.45
N VAL A 52 -11.62 -3.39 6.55
CA VAL A 52 -11.46 -2.86 7.91
C VAL A 52 -11.33 -4.01 8.88
N SER A 53 -10.42 -3.89 9.85
CA SER A 53 -10.43 -4.72 11.07
C SER A 53 -11.10 -3.94 12.20
N VAL A 54 -12.15 -4.53 12.79
CA VAL A 54 -13.04 -3.90 13.78
C VAL A 54 -12.82 -4.40 15.21
N SER A 55 -11.71 -5.08 15.50
CA SER A 55 -11.52 -5.70 16.82
C SER A 55 -10.09 -5.51 17.33
N GLY A 56 -9.97 -4.96 18.55
CA GLY A 56 -8.72 -4.89 19.33
C GLY A 56 -8.13 -6.25 19.74
N SER A 57 -8.53 -7.33 19.07
CA SER A 57 -8.07 -8.71 19.27
C SER A 57 -6.88 -9.08 18.37
N ASP A 58 -6.59 -8.31 17.31
CA ASP A 58 -5.42 -8.49 16.45
C ASP A 58 -4.17 -7.74 16.97
N GLN A 59 -4.11 -7.42 18.28
CA GLN A 59 -2.96 -6.76 18.92
C GLN A 59 -1.70 -7.65 19.04
N GLY A 60 -1.74 -8.89 18.56
CA GLY A 60 -0.71 -9.89 18.82
C GLY A 60 0.18 -10.30 17.64
N ASN A 61 -0.18 -10.00 16.39
CA ASN A 61 0.55 -10.57 15.24
C ASN A 61 1.09 -9.46 14.36
N SER A 62 2.39 -9.17 14.54
CA SER A 62 3.37 -8.61 13.58
C SER A 62 2.87 -7.54 12.60
N VAL A 63 3.63 -6.47 12.33
CA VAL A 63 3.25 -5.42 11.34
C VAL A 63 2.70 -5.97 10.00
N SER A 64 3.16 -7.15 9.56
CA SER A 64 2.68 -7.88 8.39
C SER A 64 1.25 -8.48 8.53
N GLY A 65 0.83 -8.88 9.72
CA GLY A 65 -0.52 -9.40 10.00
C GLY A 65 -1.61 -8.32 9.96
N SER A 66 -1.29 -7.10 10.37
CA SER A 66 -2.25 -5.98 10.38
C SER A 66 -2.37 -5.30 9.02
N ALA A 67 -1.30 -5.25 8.22
CA ALA A 67 -1.29 -4.60 6.90
C ALA A 67 -2.16 -5.30 5.83
N ARG A 68 -2.75 -6.47 6.12
CA ARG A 68 -3.79 -7.06 5.27
C ARG A 68 -5.12 -6.29 5.29
N TYR A 69 -5.35 -5.44 6.30
CA TYR A 69 -6.56 -4.62 6.42
C TYR A 69 -6.30 -3.18 5.95
N GLY A 70 -7.23 -2.63 5.18
CA GLY A 70 -7.10 -1.31 4.54
C GLY A 70 -6.90 -0.17 5.53
N ASN A 71 -7.62 -0.16 6.65
CA ASN A 71 -7.45 0.88 7.67
C ASN A 71 -6.03 0.90 8.25
N PHE A 72 -5.46 -0.27 8.59
CA PHE A 72 -4.09 -0.38 9.08
C PHE A 72 -3.05 -0.07 7.98
N ALA A 73 -3.22 -0.63 6.79
CA ALA A 73 -2.30 -0.43 5.67
C ALA A 73 -2.22 1.04 5.23
N MET A 74 -3.34 1.76 5.23
CA MET A 74 -3.39 3.18 4.92
C MET A 74 -2.76 4.03 6.03
N GLU A 75 -3.06 3.72 7.29
CA GLU A 75 -2.48 4.43 8.43
C GLU A 75 -0.94 4.29 8.45
N HIS A 76 -0.41 3.08 8.31
CA HIS A 76 1.03 2.85 8.26
C HIS A 76 1.68 3.56 7.06
N LEU A 77 1.08 3.48 5.88
CA LEU A 77 1.60 4.13 4.68
C LEU A 77 1.68 5.66 4.88
N ILE A 78 0.58 6.29 5.29
CA ILE A 78 0.51 7.75 5.49
C ILE A 78 1.48 8.17 6.60
N ASN A 79 1.44 7.52 7.77
CA ASN A 79 2.30 7.89 8.89
C ASN A 79 3.78 7.73 8.56
N THR A 80 4.14 6.73 7.74
CA THR A 80 5.53 6.59 7.26
C THR A 80 5.93 7.83 6.44
N LEU A 81 5.14 8.29 5.48
CA LEU A 81 5.46 9.51 4.72
C LEU A 81 5.54 10.75 5.62
N LEU A 82 4.58 10.93 6.53
CA LEU A 82 4.57 12.08 7.45
C LEU A 82 5.80 12.08 8.37
N SER A 83 6.24 10.90 8.85
CA SER A 83 7.45 10.77 9.66
C SER A 83 8.74 11.13 8.88
N HIS A 84 8.70 11.06 7.55
CA HIS A 84 9.78 11.50 6.66
C HIS A 84 9.62 12.97 6.22
N GLY A 85 8.72 13.72 6.86
CA GLY A 85 8.56 15.16 6.67
C GLY A 85 7.58 15.56 5.57
N SER A 86 6.82 14.62 5.00
CA SER A 86 5.72 14.96 4.09
C SER A 86 4.60 15.70 4.82
N TYR A 87 3.93 16.60 4.10
CA TYR A 87 2.71 17.25 4.58
C TYR A 87 1.49 16.59 3.96
N ARG A 88 0.41 16.43 4.74
CA ARG A 88 -0.84 15.82 4.24
C ARG A 88 -1.41 16.53 3.01
N SER A 89 -1.23 17.85 2.91
CA SER A 89 -1.64 18.68 1.77
C SER A 89 -0.91 18.35 0.48
N ASP A 90 0.27 17.74 0.57
CA ASP A 90 1.16 17.49 -0.57
C ASP A 90 1.08 16.02 -1.04
N LEU A 91 0.27 15.20 -0.36
CA LEU A 91 0.08 13.79 -0.69
C LEU A 91 -0.98 13.62 -1.78
N GLU A 92 -0.59 12.99 -2.88
CA GLU A 92 -1.50 12.47 -3.90
C GLU A 92 -1.61 10.96 -3.82
N PHE A 93 -2.82 10.46 -3.98
CA PHE A 93 -3.11 9.03 -3.92
C PHE A 93 -3.68 8.51 -5.25
N LYS A 94 -3.35 7.27 -5.58
CA LYS A 94 -3.99 6.51 -6.66
C LYS A 94 -4.36 5.13 -6.14
N VAL A 95 -5.57 4.69 -6.45
CA VAL A 95 -6.14 3.42 -5.97
C VAL A 95 -6.36 2.49 -7.15
N PHE A 96 -5.96 1.22 -7.00
CA PHE A 96 -6.06 0.18 -8.03
C PHE A 96 -6.56 -1.12 -7.40
N GLY A 97 -7.18 -2.00 -8.21
CA GLY A 97 -7.62 -3.33 -7.79
C GLY A 97 -9.14 -3.47 -7.70
N ALA A 98 -9.63 -4.25 -6.73
CA ALA A 98 -11.05 -4.57 -6.54
C ALA A 98 -11.72 -5.27 -7.74
N GLY A 99 -10.93 -5.99 -8.55
CA GLY A 99 -11.44 -6.70 -9.72
C GLY A 99 -12.18 -7.99 -9.34
N ALA A 100 -13.35 -8.21 -9.93
CA ALA A 100 -14.05 -9.49 -9.92
C ALA A 100 -13.53 -10.37 -11.08
N VAL A 101 -12.38 -11.01 -10.86
CA VAL A 101 -11.67 -11.75 -11.92
C VAL A 101 -12.26 -13.14 -12.16
N LEU A 102 -12.90 -13.72 -11.14
CA LEU A 102 -13.59 -15.00 -11.24
C LEU A 102 -15.06 -14.75 -11.59
N ARG A 103 -15.56 -15.42 -12.64
CA ARG A 103 -16.99 -15.48 -12.92
C ARG A 103 -17.64 -16.46 -11.96
N ASN A 104 -18.71 -16.01 -11.30
CA ASN A 104 -19.57 -16.90 -10.52
C ASN A 104 -20.64 -17.45 -11.46
N ASP A 105 -20.26 -18.39 -12.32
CA ASP A 105 -21.21 -19.08 -13.19
C ASP A 105 -22.02 -20.04 -12.30
N THR A 106 -23.21 -19.57 -11.90
CA THR A 106 -24.23 -20.38 -11.21
C THR A 106 -25.32 -20.74 -12.19
#